data_AF-A0A7X7EZA9-F1
#
_entry.id   AF-A0A7X7EZA9-F1
#
_cell.length_a   1.000
_cell.length_b   1.000
_cell.length_c   1.000
_cell.angle_alpha   90.00
_cell.angle_beta   90.00
_cell.angle_gamma   90.00
#
_symmetry.space_group_name_H-M   'P 1'
#
loop_
_entity.id
_entity.type
_entity.pdbx_description
1 polymer ?
#
loop_
_entity_poly.entity_id
_entity_poly.type
_entity_poly.pdbx_seq_one_letter_code
_entity_poly.pdbx_strand_id
1 'polypeptide(L)' 'MPSCVLAYSGGLDTSVLLVWLREEGYDVHAVYVDL' A
#
# COMPACT_ATOMS: atom_id res chain seq x y z
N MET A 1 13.34 7.93 -3.96
CA MET A 1 12.19 7.03 -4.16
C MET A 1 10.93 7.83 -3.90
N PRO A 2 9.92 7.77 -4.77
CA PRO A 2 8.64 8.45 -4.52
C PRO A 2 7.92 7.83 -3.31
N SER A 3 7.33 8.65 -2.47
CA SER A 3 6.54 8.22 -1.32
C SER A 3 5.07 8.01 -1.70
N CYS A 4 4.45 6.93 -1.24
CA CYS A 4 3.02 6.64 -1.44
C CYS A 4 2.34 6.33 -0.08
N VAL A 5 1.18 6.93 0.17
CA VAL A 5 0.32 6.55 1.29
C VAL A 5 -0.83 5.72 0.73
N LEU A 6 -0.89 4.44 1.10
CA LEU A 6 -1.90 3.51 0.63
C LEU A 6 -2.99 3.35 1.71
N ALA A 7 -4.23 3.70 1.37
CA ALA A 7 -5.39 3.29 2.15
C ALA A 7 -5.54 1.75 2.05
N TYR A 8 -5.19 1.07 3.12
CA TYR A 8 -5.06 -0.38 3.15
C TYR A 8 -6.21 -0.99 3.93
N SER A 9 -7.06 -1.76 3.24
CA SER A 9 -8.22 -2.42 3.86
C SER A 9 -7.92 -3.84 4.33
N GLY A 10 -6.74 -4.39 3.99
CA GLY A 10 -6.42 -5.81 4.22
C GLY A 10 -7.11 -6.76 3.24
N GLY A 11 -7.91 -6.24 2.30
CA GLY A 11 -8.48 -7.03 1.20
C GLY A 11 -7.43 -7.44 0.17
N LEU A 12 -7.81 -8.40 -0.69
CA LEU A 12 -6.93 -8.92 -1.75
C LEU A 12 -6.36 -7.80 -2.62
N ASP A 13 -7.21 -6.89 -3.08
CA ASP A 13 -6.82 -5.80 -3.98
C ASP A 13 -5.73 -4.91 -3.35
N THR A 14 -5.95 -4.45 -2.12
CA THR A 14 -4.98 -3.60 -1.42
C THR A 14 -3.71 -4.33 -1.03
N SER A 15 -3.78 -5.66 -0.85
CA SER A 15 -2.63 -6.51 -0.55
C SER A 15 -1.74 -6.70 -1.78
N VAL A 16 -2.35 -6.92 -2.95
CA VAL A 16 -1.62 -7.02 -4.22
C VAL A 16 -1.02 -5.65 -4.59
N LEU A 17 -1.78 -4.56 -4.43
CA LEU A 17 -1.32 -3.21 -4.75
C LEU A 17 -0.11 -2.78 -3.88
N LEU A 18 -0.10 -3.17 -2.59
CA LEU A 18 1.02 -2.92 -1.69
C LEU A 18 2.33 -3.58 -2.19
N VAL A 19 2.25 -4.82 -2.66
CA VAL A 19 3.42 -5.54 -3.19
C VAL A 19 3.88 -4.88 -4.48
N TRP A 20 2.95 -4.62 -5.42
CA TRP A 20 3.27 -4.03 -6.71
C TRP A 20 3.94 -2.65 -6.58
N LEU A 21 3.42 -1.77 -5.72
CA LEU A 21 4.03 -0.45 -5.50
C LEU A 21 5.46 -0.53 -4.93
N ARG A 22 5.75 -1.54 -4.09
CA ARG A 22 7.11 -1.77 -3.58
C ARG A 22 8.05 -2.25 -4.68
N GLU A 23 7.58 -3.11 -5.58
CA GLU A 23 8.36 -3.59 -6.74
C GLU A 23 8.68 -2.45 -7.72
N GLU A 24 7.76 -1.49 -7.88
CA GLU A 24 7.96 -0.26 -8.67
C GLU A 24 8.90 0.75 -7.98
N GLY A 25 9.41 0.45 -6.78
CA GLY A 25 10.40 1.27 -6.07
C GLY A 25 9.81 2.43 -5.26
N TYR A 26 8.52 2.36 -4.90
CA TYR A 26 7.91 3.32 -3.97
C TYR A 26 8.26 3.01 -2.52
N ASP A 27 8.42 4.06 -1.72
CA ASP A 27 8.37 3.96 -0.26
C ASP A 27 6.90 4.04 0.18
N VAL A 28 6.31 2.89 0.54
CA VAL A 28 4.87 2.75 0.76
C VAL A 28 4.53 2.71 2.25
N HIS A 29 3.72 3.67 2.69
CA HIS A 29 3.09 3.69 4.01
C HIS A 29 1.64 3.17 3.89
N ALA A 30 1.39 1.95 4.34
CA ALA A 30 0.05 1.38 4.38
C ALA A 30 -0.68 1.84 5.65
N VAL A 31 -1.87 2.43 5.48
CA VAL A 31 -2.70 2.93 6.58
C VAL A 31 -3.99 2.14 6.62
N TYR A 32 -4.18 1.39 7.71
CA TYR A 32 -5.44 0.76 8.06
C TYR A 32 -6.19 1.68 9.02
N VAL A 33 -7.49 1.88 8.77
CA VAL A 33 -8.36 2.67 9.65
C VAL A 33 -9.33 1.70 10.30
N ASP A 34 -9.28 1.63 11.62
CA ASP A 34 -10.28 0.94 12.43
C ASP A 34 -11.55 1.81 12.50
N LEU A 35 -12.71 1.21 12.25
CA LEU A 35 -14.01 1.88 12.12
C LEU A 35 -14.99 1.42 13.21
#